data_AF-A0A9P7ZLL3-F1
#
_entry.id   AF-A0A9P7ZLL3-F1
#
_cell.length_a   1.000
_cell.length_b   1.000
_cell.length_c   1.000
_cell.angle_alpha   90.00
_cell.angle_beta   90.00
_cell.angle_gamma   90.00
#
_symmetry.space_group_name_H-M   'P 1'
#
loop_
_entity.id
_entity.type
_entity.pdbx_description
1 polymer ?
#
loop_
_entity_poly.entity_id
_entity_poly.type
_entity_poly.pdbx_seq_one_letter_code
_entity_poly.pdbx_strand_id
1 'polypeptide(L)'
;MSDNGARAERLRQDGNDHFRRRNYTAAEACYSQALVQDPNMTAAYANRAMCRFFLTSHDASITDCDAVLARDPNYLKAHYYKSKNLLALGNVDEASTHALLAYEACVAQGADTSLKMTKEHLLVCRKERWDVKERRRRHAARAFEREMLGVLEREIERDVLEAAEGGSEAELAAVREEGNKRLADLRDVFERARAKDDVKREVPEWLIDDITYNVMLDPVMTPSGRSYERESITKFVEKAGTDPTTREPLSKSDLKPNRVLKDACSWFLDENGWAYDW
;
A
#
# COMPACT_ATOMS: atom_id res chain seq x y z
N MET A 1 29.53 -32.77 7.33
CA MET A 1 28.09 -32.48 7.16
C MET A 1 27.35 -33.79 7.37
N SER A 2 26.29 -33.82 8.17
CA SER A 2 25.47 -35.04 8.33
C SER A 2 24.82 -35.41 6.99
N ASP A 3 24.62 -36.71 6.75
CA ASP A 3 23.98 -37.23 5.53
C ASP A 3 22.61 -36.56 5.28
N ASN A 4 21.85 -36.32 6.37
CA ASN A 4 20.58 -35.61 6.32
C ASN A 4 20.69 -34.16 5.81
N GLY A 5 21.74 -33.42 6.20
CA GLY A 5 21.94 -32.04 5.74
C GLY A 5 22.28 -31.97 4.25
N ALA A 6 23.09 -32.91 3.76
CA ALA A 6 23.39 -33.02 2.33
C ALA A 6 22.14 -33.39 1.51
N ARG A 7 21.29 -34.27 2.05
CA ARG A 7 20.01 -34.63 1.44
C ARG A 7 19.02 -33.45 1.42
N ALA A 8 18.92 -32.70 2.51
CA ALA A 8 18.08 -31.49 2.60
C ALA A 8 18.46 -30.47 1.52
N GLU A 9 19.76 -30.24 1.33
CA GLU A 9 20.27 -29.30 0.33
C GLU A 9 19.99 -29.76 -1.10
N ARG A 10 20.13 -31.06 -1.41
CA ARG A 10 19.72 -31.59 -2.73
C ARG A 10 18.23 -31.37 -2.99
N LEU A 11 17.38 -31.71 -2.02
CA LEU A 11 15.93 -31.49 -2.13
C LEU A 11 15.57 -30.01 -2.32
N ARG A 12 16.28 -29.10 -1.65
CA ARG A 12 16.13 -27.66 -1.87
C ARG A 12 16.52 -27.25 -3.29
N GLN A 13 17.59 -27.83 -3.84
CA GLN A 13 18.02 -27.58 -5.22
C GLN A 13 17.01 -28.11 -6.25
N ASP A 14 16.50 -29.33 -6.06
CA ASP A 14 15.43 -29.89 -6.89
C ASP A 14 14.17 -29.00 -6.86
N GLY A 15 13.82 -28.49 -5.66
CA GLY A 15 12.75 -27.52 -5.49
C GLY A 15 12.98 -26.22 -6.28
N ASN A 16 14.22 -25.71 -6.30
CA ASN A 16 14.57 -24.55 -7.11
C ASN A 16 14.40 -24.83 -8.62
N ASP A 17 14.76 -26.01 -9.08
CA ASP A 17 14.61 -26.41 -10.49
C ASP A 17 13.14 -26.51 -10.90
N HIS A 18 12.31 -27.16 -10.07
CA HIS A 18 10.86 -27.17 -10.27
C HIS A 18 10.28 -25.75 -10.27
N PHE A 19 10.74 -24.88 -9.36
CA PHE A 19 10.30 -23.50 -9.28
C PHE A 19 10.63 -22.71 -10.55
N ARG A 20 11.86 -22.84 -11.09
CA ARG A 20 12.25 -22.19 -12.36
C ARG A 20 11.38 -22.64 -13.54
N ARG A 21 10.90 -23.89 -13.51
CA ARG A 21 9.95 -24.46 -14.48
C ARG A 21 8.49 -24.10 -14.20
N ARG A 22 8.21 -23.25 -13.21
CA ARG A 22 6.88 -22.85 -12.73
C ARG A 22 6.02 -24.01 -12.20
N ASN A 23 6.64 -25.14 -11.88
CA ASN A 23 5.99 -26.30 -11.27
C ASN A 23 5.93 -26.13 -9.75
N TYR A 24 5.13 -25.17 -9.28
CA TYR A 24 5.12 -24.75 -7.88
C TYR A 24 4.67 -25.85 -6.90
N THR A 25 3.76 -26.73 -7.31
CA THR A 25 3.32 -27.88 -6.51
C THR A 25 4.46 -28.87 -6.25
N ALA A 26 5.21 -29.21 -7.30
CA ALA A 26 6.39 -30.08 -7.18
C ALA A 26 7.49 -29.40 -6.36
N ALA A 27 7.71 -28.10 -6.56
CA ALA A 27 8.66 -27.32 -5.78
C ALA A 27 8.31 -27.31 -4.29
N GLU A 28 7.05 -27.07 -3.93
CA GLU A 28 6.56 -27.13 -2.55
C GLU A 28 6.80 -28.51 -1.92
N ALA A 29 6.57 -29.59 -2.66
CA ALA A 29 6.82 -30.95 -2.20
C ALA A 29 8.32 -31.17 -1.89
N CYS A 30 9.21 -30.75 -2.80
CA CYS A 30 10.65 -30.83 -2.60
C CYS A 30 11.11 -30.04 -1.36
N TYR A 31 10.65 -28.78 -1.18
CA TYR A 31 10.99 -28.00 0.00
C TYR A 31 10.43 -28.60 1.29
N SER A 32 9.22 -29.16 1.25
CA SER A 32 8.64 -29.83 2.40
C SER A 32 9.43 -31.07 2.80
N GLN A 33 9.90 -31.86 1.83
CA GLN A 33 10.80 -32.97 2.10
C GLN A 33 12.16 -32.49 2.63
N ALA A 34 12.69 -31.37 2.12
CA ALA A 34 13.93 -30.78 2.64
C ALA A 34 13.78 -30.41 4.13
N LEU A 35 12.64 -29.82 4.51
CA LEU A 35 12.33 -29.46 5.90
C LEU A 35 12.10 -30.67 6.83
N VAL A 36 11.71 -31.82 6.29
CA VAL A 36 11.69 -33.08 7.05
C VAL A 36 13.11 -33.55 7.40
N GLN A 37 14.07 -33.33 6.49
CA GLN A 37 15.49 -33.69 6.72
C GLN A 37 16.21 -32.67 7.61
N ASP A 38 15.91 -31.38 7.43
CA ASP A 38 16.42 -30.28 8.24
C ASP A 38 15.31 -29.25 8.56
N PRO A 39 14.67 -29.37 9.74
CA PRO A 39 13.62 -28.44 10.18
C PRO A 39 14.09 -27.00 10.43
N ASN A 40 15.40 -26.73 10.41
CA ASN A 40 15.95 -25.40 10.64
C ASN A 40 16.39 -24.69 9.35
N MET A 41 16.12 -25.29 8.19
CA MET A 41 16.53 -24.75 6.90
C MET A 41 15.71 -23.52 6.48
N THR A 42 16.09 -22.33 6.95
CA THR A 42 15.42 -21.05 6.68
C THR A 42 15.17 -20.80 5.19
N ALA A 43 16.12 -21.16 4.32
CA ALA A 43 15.98 -20.99 2.87
C ALA A 43 14.86 -21.86 2.28
N ALA A 44 14.61 -23.07 2.81
CA ALA A 44 13.53 -23.93 2.35
C ALA A 44 12.16 -23.39 2.76
N TYR A 45 12.02 -22.83 3.98
CA TYR A 45 10.81 -22.12 4.38
C TYR A 45 10.52 -20.92 3.47
N ALA A 46 11.51 -20.06 3.22
CA ALA A 46 11.35 -18.89 2.36
C ALA A 46 10.93 -19.26 0.92
N ASN A 47 11.57 -20.28 0.35
CA ASN A 47 11.23 -20.75 -1.00
C ASN A 47 9.87 -21.46 -1.05
N ARG A 48 9.48 -22.19 0.02
CA ARG A 48 8.15 -22.80 0.11
C ARG A 48 7.06 -21.75 0.26
N ALA A 49 7.28 -20.70 1.05
CA ALA A 49 6.36 -19.56 1.16
C ALA A 49 6.10 -18.94 -0.22
N MET A 50 7.15 -18.72 -1.01
CA MET A 50 7.07 -18.21 -2.37
C MET A 50 6.24 -19.14 -3.28
N CYS A 51 6.41 -20.46 -3.21
CA CYS A 51 5.59 -21.41 -3.96
C CYS A 51 4.11 -21.32 -3.55
N ARG A 52 3.84 -21.30 -2.24
CA ARG A 52 2.50 -21.21 -1.68
C ARG A 52 1.77 -19.94 -2.08
N PHE A 53 2.49 -18.82 -2.21
CA PHE A 53 1.94 -17.59 -2.77
C PHE A 53 1.43 -17.80 -4.20
N PHE A 54 2.23 -18.44 -5.07
CA PHE A 54 1.79 -18.73 -6.45
C PHE A 54 0.69 -19.79 -6.54
N LEU A 55 0.55 -20.62 -5.52
CA LEU A 55 -0.54 -21.59 -5.37
C LEU A 55 -1.77 -21.01 -4.66
N THR A 56 -1.80 -19.70 -4.36
CA THR A 56 -2.86 -19.02 -3.61
C THR A 56 -3.12 -19.56 -2.19
N SER A 57 -2.18 -20.33 -1.65
CA SER A 57 -2.20 -20.85 -0.29
C SER A 57 -1.69 -19.79 0.69
N HIS A 58 -2.44 -18.68 0.81
CA HIS A 58 -1.97 -17.45 1.46
C HIS A 58 -1.62 -17.63 2.94
N ASP A 59 -2.48 -18.24 3.75
CA ASP A 59 -2.23 -18.48 5.19
C ASP A 59 -1.00 -19.38 5.44
N ALA A 60 -0.86 -20.44 4.63
CA ALA A 60 0.29 -21.34 4.70
C ALA A 60 1.59 -20.66 4.25
N SER A 61 1.51 -19.72 3.30
CA SER A 61 2.64 -18.89 2.87
C SER A 61 3.06 -17.91 3.98
N ILE A 62 2.10 -17.26 4.63
CA ILE A 62 2.33 -16.37 5.79
C ILE A 62 2.99 -17.13 6.94
N THR A 63 2.48 -18.32 7.26
CA THR A 63 3.05 -19.17 8.33
C THR A 63 4.53 -19.50 8.06
N ASP A 64 4.89 -19.83 6.83
CA ASP A 64 6.29 -20.06 6.45
C ASP A 64 7.12 -18.77 6.51
N CYS A 65 6.56 -17.62 6.11
CA CYS A 65 7.23 -16.32 6.26
C CYS A 65 7.49 -16.01 7.73
N ASP A 66 6.53 -16.22 8.62
CA ASP A 66 6.68 -15.98 10.06
C ASP A 66 7.74 -16.89 10.68
N ALA A 67 7.82 -18.14 10.24
CA ALA A 67 8.89 -19.06 10.66
C ALA A 67 10.28 -18.58 10.22
N VAL A 68 10.39 -17.91 9.07
CA VAL A 68 11.64 -17.27 8.60
C VAL A 68 11.94 -16.03 9.44
N LEU A 69 10.96 -15.15 9.62
CA LEU A 69 11.11 -13.87 10.33
C LEU A 69 11.40 -14.05 11.82
N ALA A 70 10.94 -15.14 12.43
CA ALA A 70 11.31 -15.49 13.80
C ALA A 70 12.82 -15.80 13.97
N ARG A 71 13.50 -16.17 12.88
CA ARG A 71 14.94 -16.48 12.86
C ARG A 71 15.77 -15.32 12.34
N ASP A 72 15.31 -14.69 11.26
CA ASP A 72 15.93 -13.51 10.67
C ASP A 72 14.85 -12.42 10.46
N PRO A 73 14.72 -11.49 11.41
CA PRO A 73 13.75 -10.40 11.34
C PRO A 73 13.95 -9.45 10.17
N ASN A 74 15.10 -9.48 9.48
CA ASN A 74 15.39 -8.60 8.34
C ASN A 74 15.39 -9.36 7.00
N TYR A 75 14.79 -10.56 6.97
CA TYR A 75 14.79 -11.38 5.77
C TYR A 75 13.86 -10.80 4.69
N LEU A 76 14.47 -10.06 3.74
CA LEU A 76 13.80 -9.32 2.66
C LEU A 76 12.67 -10.10 1.98
N LYS A 77 12.95 -11.32 1.51
CA LYS A 77 11.96 -12.11 0.74
C LYS A 77 10.78 -12.54 1.61
N ALA A 78 10.98 -12.77 2.91
CA ALA A 78 9.91 -13.17 3.80
C ALA A 78 8.97 -12.00 4.07
N HIS A 79 9.51 -10.80 4.33
CA HIS A 79 8.69 -9.58 4.37
C HIS A 79 7.93 -9.34 3.06
N TYR A 80 8.61 -9.45 1.91
CA TYR A 80 8.01 -9.23 0.59
C TYR A 80 6.89 -10.23 0.28
N TYR A 81 7.08 -11.52 0.54
CA TYR A 81 6.02 -12.50 0.30
C TYR A 81 4.91 -12.40 1.35
N LYS A 82 5.23 -12.12 2.61
CA LYS A 82 4.20 -11.90 3.64
C LYS A 82 3.31 -10.71 3.27
N SER A 83 3.87 -9.58 2.82
CA SER A 83 3.07 -8.43 2.39
C SER A 83 2.17 -8.75 1.20
N LYS A 84 2.65 -9.52 0.21
CA LYS A 84 1.84 -9.94 -0.93
C LYS A 84 0.66 -10.83 -0.55
N ASN A 85 0.87 -11.78 0.36
CA ASN A 85 -0.20 -12.67 0.83
C ASN A 85 -1.20 -11.91 1.71
N LEU A 86 -0.73 -11.04 2.60
CA LEU A 86 -1.60 -10.18 3.43
C LEU A 86 -2.46 -9.27 2.56
N LEU A 87 -1.88 -8.68 1.51
CA LEU A 87 -2.62 -7.86 0.56
C LEU A 87 -3.70 -8.67 -0.16
N ALA A 88 -3.39 -9.90 -0.59
CA ALA A 88 -4.35 -10.80 -1.22
C ALA A 88 -5.51 -11.20 -0.29
N LEU A 89 -5.27 -11.26 1.02
CA LEU A 89 -6.30 -11.49 2.04
C LEU A 89 -7.06 -10.22 2.46
N GLY A 90 -6.70 -9.04 1.92
CA GLY A 90 -7.32 -7.77 2.29
C GLY A 90 -6.80 -7.14 3.59
N ASN A 91 -5.75 -7.72 4.19
CA ASN A 91 -5.08 -7.20 5.39
C ASN A 91 -4.12 -6.06 5.04
N VAL A 92 -4.68 -4.94 4.55
CA VAL A 92 -3.94 -3.83 3.93
C VAL A 92 -2.95 -3.13 4.88
N ASP A 93 -3.26 -3.04 6.18
CA ASP A 93 -2.41 -2.36 7.16
C ASP A 93 -1.11 -3.15 7.42
N GLU A 94 -1.23 -4.46 7.70
CA GLU A 94 -0.08 -5.34 7.88
C GLU A 94 0.68 -5.52 6.57
N ALA A 95 -0.01 -5.59 5.43
CA ALA A 95 0.63 -5.66 4.11
C ALA A 95 1.53 -4.45 3.87
N SER A 96 1.04 -3.24 4.14
CA SER A 96 1.82 -2.00 4.01
C SER A 96 3.04 -1.99 4.93
N THR A 97 2.87 -2.47 6.16
CA THR A 97 3.97 -2.58 7.14
C THR A 97 5.06 -3.54 6.67
N HIS A 98 4.69 -4.76 6.26
CA HIS A 98 5.65 -5.74 5.77
C HIS A 98 6.29 -5.32 4.43
N ALA A 99 5.58 -4.58 3.57
CA ALA A 99 6.15 -4.05 2.34
C ALA A 99 7.22 -2.98 2.62
N LEU A 100 7.01 -2.12 3.62
CA LEU A 100 8.00 -1.13 4.06
C LEU A 100 9.25 -1.83 4.61
N LEU A 101 9.08 -2.83 5.49
CA LEU A 101 10.18 -3.61 6.04
C LEU A 101 10.97 -4.35 4.95
N ALA A 102 10.29 -4.88 3.91
CA ALA A 102 10.97 -5.48 2.76
C ALA A 102 11.84 -4.46 2.00
N TYR A 103 11.33 -3.25 1.79
CA TYR A 103 12.05 -2.16 1.14
C TYR A 103 13.26 -1.71 1.98
N GLU A 104 13.07 -1.51 3.28
CA GLU A 104 14.16 -1.11 4.19
C GLU A 104 15.25 -2.18 4.28
N ALA A 105 14.88 -3.47 4.35
CA ALA A 105 15.83 -4.58 4.28
C ALA A 105 16.60 -4.58 2.94
N CYS A 106 15.92 -4.26 1.83
CA CYS A 106 16.55 -4.13 0.52
C CYS A 106 17.60 -3.02 0.48
N VAL A 107 17.28 -1.84 1.02
CA VAL A 107 18.20 -0.70 1.11
C VAL A 107 19.38 -1.03 2.03
N ALA A 108 19.12 -1.62 3.20
CA ALA A 108 20.16 -1.96 4.18
C ALA A 108 21.15 -3.01 3.67
N GLN A 109 20.68 -3.96 2.85
CA GLN A 109 21.51 -5.02 2.26
C GLN A 109 22.26 -4.56 0.99
N GLY A 110 21.98 -3.36 0.46
CA GLY A 110 22.52 -2.91 -0.83
C GLY A 110 22.03 -3.77 -2.00
N ALA A 111 20.84 -4.36 -1.89
CA ALA A 111 20.28 -5.27 -2.88
C ALA A 111 19.61 -4.52 -4.04
N ASP A 112 20.39 -3.74 -4.79
CA ASP A 112 19.90 -2.79 -5.80
C ASP A 112 18.98 -3.42 -6.87
N THR A 113 19.19 -4.71 -7.18
CA THR A 113 18.35 -5.46 -8.12
C THR A 113 16.90 -5.64 -7.66
N SER A 114 16.65 -5.60 -6.35
CA SER A 114 15.32 -5.77 -5.74
C SER A 114 14.66 -4.44 -5.36
N LEU A 115 15.38 -3.32 -5.48
CA LEU A 115 14.93 -2.01 -5.01
C LEU A 115 13.67 -1.55 -5.77
N LYS A 116 13.68 -1.68 -7.10
CA LYS A 116 12.52 -1.36 -7.94
C LYS A 116 11.29 -2.17 -7.54
N MET A 117 11.42 -3.51 -7.47
CA MET A 117 10.32 -4.42 -7.18
C MET A 117 9.72 -4.18 -5.78
N THR A 118 10.56 -3.94 -4.77
CA THR A 118 10.11 -3.69 -3.39
C THR A 118 9.44 -2.32 -3.26
N LYS A 119 9.98 -1.28 -3.91
CA LYS A 119 9.39 0.07 -3.98
C LYS A 119 8.03 0.06 -4.67
N GLU A 120 7.92 -0.53 -5.85
CA GLU A 120 6.66 -0.64 -6.59
C GLU A 120 5.60 -1.38 -5.76
N HIS A 121 5.99 -2.46 -5.07
CA HIS A 121 5.06 -3.17 -4.20
C HIS A 121 4.63 -2.34 -2.98
N LEU A 122 5.54 -1.57 -2.38
CA LEU A 122 5.22 -0.65 -1.28
C LEU A 122 4.19 0.41 -1.72
N LEU A 123 4.35 0.99 -2.92
CA LEU A 123 3.37 1.92 -3.49
C LEU A 123 2.00 1.28 -3.61
N VAL A 124 1.93 0.07 -4.18
CA VAL A 124 0.66 -0.68 -4.31
C VAL A 124 0.00 -0.91 -2.95
N CYS A 125 0.76 -1.36 -1.94
CA CYS A 125 0.19 -1.60 -0.61
C CYS A 125 -0.31 -0.32 0.06
N ARG A 126 0.42 0.80 -0.08
CA ARG A 126 0.02 2.10 0.49
C ARG A 126 -1.22 2.66 -0.19
N LYS A 127 -1.31 2.53 -1.52
CA LYS A 127 -2.50 2.88 -2.29
C LYS A 127 -3.71 2.07 -1.84
N GLU A 128 -3.62 0.75 -1.79
CA GLU A 128 -4.75 -0.10 -1.38
C GLU A 128 -5.22 0.21 0.05
N ARG A 129 -4.28 0.48 0.96
CA ARG A 129 -4.59 0.95 2.32
C ARG A 129 -5.38 2.25 2.30
N TRP A 130 -4.96 3.22 1.48
CA TRP A 130 -5.69 4.47 1.28
C TRP A 130 -7.08 4.23 0.68
N ASP A 131 -7.19 3.42 -0.37
CA ASP A 131 -8.46 3.14 -1.04
C ASP A 131 -9.47 2.46 -0.10
N VAL A 132 -9.02 1.57 0.77
CA VAL A 132 -9.87 1.00 1.84
C VAL A 132 -10.34 2.08 2.81
N LYS A 133 -9.44 2.94 3.30
CA LYS A 133 -9.78 4.05 4.20
C LYS A 133 -10.79 5.01 3.54
N GLU A 134 -10.55 5.35 2.28
CA GLU A 134 -11.36 6.29 1.52
C GLU A 134 -12.73 5.70 1.14
N ARG A 135 -12.81 4.41 0.78
CA ARG A 135 -14.08 3.70 0.61
C ARG A 135 -14.89 3.75 1.90
N ARG A 136 -14.28 3.44 3.06
CA ARG A 136 -14.96 3.51 4.36
C ARG A 136 -15.46 4.92 4.66
N ARG A 137 -14.64 5.96 4.43
CA ARG A 137 -15.04 7.37 4.60
C ARG A 137 -16.27 7.72 3.76
N ARG A 138 -16.26 7.40 2.46
CA ARG A 138 -17.38 7.68 1.55
C ARG A 138 -18.64 6.90 1.91
N HIS A 139 -18.51 5.63 2.30
CA HIS A 139 -19.64 4.84 2.76
C HIS A 139 -20.26 5.41 4.03
N ALA A 140 -19.44 5.80 5.02
CA ALA A 140 -19.91 6.43 6.25
C ALA A 140 -20.61 7.77 5.97
N ALA A 141 -20.03 8.62 5.12
CA ALA A 141 -20.62 9.90 4.73
C ALA A 141 -22.00 9.72 4.05
N ARG A 142 -22.12 8.77 3.10
CA ARG A 142 -23.39 8.46 2.43
C ARG A 142 -24.43 7.85 3.37
N ALA A 143 -24.00 7.04 4.34
CA ALA A 143 -24.89 6.48 5.35
C ALA A 143 -25.46 7.59 6.24
N PHE A 144 -24.60 8.49 6.72
CA PHE A 144 -24.99 9.64 7.52
C PHE A 144 -25.95 10.58 6.77
N GLU A 145 -25.65 10.90 5.50
CA GLU A 145 -26.54 11.71 4.66
C GLU A 145 -27.94 11.07 4.54
N ARG A 146 -28.00 9.77 4.26
CA ARG A 146 -29.27 9.05 4.16
C ARG A 146 -30.05 9.06 5.46
N GLU A 147 -29.37 8.88 6.59
CA GLU A 147 -29.98 8.91 7.92
C GLU A 147 -30.56 10.29 8.22
N MET A 148 -29.77 11.35 8.00
CA MET A 148 -30.21 12.73 8.23
C MET A 148 -31.40 13.13 7.36
N LEU A 149 -31.35 12.82 6.06
CA LEU A 149 -32.47 13.07 5.15
C LEU A 149 -33.70 12.27 5.59
N GLY A 150 -33.55 11.01 5.96
CA GLY A 150 -34.67 10.17 6.41
C GLY A 150 -35.25 10.57 7.77
N VAL A 151 -34.48 11.18 8.66
CA VAL A 151 -35.01 11.80 9.90
C VAL A 151 -35.86 13.03 9.54
N LEU A 152 -35.33 13.91 8.70
CA LEU A 152 -36.03 15.13 8.29
C LEU A 152 -37.31 14.82 7.50
N GLU A 153 -37.28 13.84 6.60
CA GLU A 153 -38.46 13.41 5.84
C GLU A 153 -39.59 12.91 6.76
N ARG A 154 -39.27 12.14 7.81
CA ARG A 154 -40.24 11.68 8.81
C ARG A 154 -40.78 12.82 9.68
N GLU A 155 -39.93 13.78 10.02
CA GLU A 155 -40.35 14.99 10.73
C GLU A 155 -41.35 15.81 9.91
N ILE A 156 -41.04 16.05 8.63
CA ILE A 156 -41.93 16.74 7.69
C ILE A 156 -43.25 15.97 7.54
N GLU A 157 -43.21 14.65 7.39
CA GLU A 157 -44.42 13.83 7.27
C GLU A 157 -45.33 13.97 8.50
N ARG A 158 -44.75 13.94 9.71
CA ARG A 158 -45.49 14.15 10.95
C ARG A 158 -46.12 15.54 11.01
N ASP A 159 -45.35 16.59 10.71
CA ASP A 159 -45.84 17.97 10.74
C ASP A 159 -46.97 18.18 9.71
N VAL A 160 -46.88 17.53 8.54
CA VAL A 160 -47.93 17.55 7.50
C VAL A 160 -49.19 16.81 7.95
N LEU A 161 -49.05 15.68 8.64
CA LEU A 161 -50.19 14.94 9.20
C LEU A 161 -50.91 15.77 10.29
N GLU A 162 -50.16 16.36 11.21
CA GLU A 162 -50.70 17.24 12.26
C GLU A 162 -51.45 18.44 11.67
N ALA A 163 -50.88 19.08 10.64
CA ALA A 163 -51.54 20.17 9.93
C ALA A 163 -52.80 19.72 9.17
N ALA A 164 -52.87 18.47 8.70
CA ALA A 164 -54.03 17.94 7.98
C ALA A 164 -55.21 17.59 8.92
N GLU A 165 -54.96 17.28 10.19
CA GLU A 165 -56.01 16.91 11.16
C GLU A 165 -56.78 18.10 11.74
N GLY A 166 -56.27 19.33 11.61
CA GLY A 166 -56.92 20.51 12.20
C GLY A 166 -56.67 21.86 11.50
N GLY A 167 -55.85 21.90 10.45
CA GLY A 167 -55.47 23.14 9.77
C GLY A 167 -56.28 23.45 8.51
N SER A 168 -56.22 24.71 8.08
CA SER A 168 -56.74 25.13 6.77
C SER A 168 -55.87 24.61 5.62
N GLU A 169 -56.43 24.54 4.42
CA GLU A 169 -55.69 24.13 3.21
C GLU A 169 -54.45 25.02 2.96
N ALA A 170 -54.52 26.30 3.33
CA ALA A 170 -53.40 27.24 3.25
C ALA A 170 -52.29 26.92 4.26
N GLU A 171 -52.64 26.53 5.49
CA GLU A 171 -51.66 26.12 6.51
C GLU A 171 -50.96 24.82 6.10
N LEU A 172 -51.71 23.84 5.58
CA LEU A 172 -51.15 22.59 5.06
C LEU A 172 -50.16 22.85 3.91
N ALA A 173 -50.50 23.76 2.99
CA ALA A 173 -49.61 24.16 1.90
C ALA A 173 -48.32 24.81 2.42
N ALA A 174 -48.43 25.72 3.40
CA ALA A 174 -47.28 26.40 3.99
C ALA A 174 -46.33 25.43 4.71
N VAL A 175 -46.86 24.47 5.48
CA VAL A 175 -46.05 23.43 6.17
C VAL A 175 -45.31 22.57 5.16
N ARG A 176 -45.97 22.16 4.07
CA ARG A 176 -45.32 21.39 2.99
C ARG A 176 -44.22 22.18 2.29
N GLU A 177 -44.46 23.45 1.99
CA GLU A 177 -43.46 24.31 1.35
C GLU A 177 -42.22 24.49 2.22
N GLU A 178 -42.42 24.78 3.52
CA GLU A 178 -41.34 24.91 4.49
C GLU A 178 -40.55 23.60 4.65
N GLY A 179 -41.23 22.46 4.74
CA GLY A 179 -40.59 21.15 4.79
C GLY A 179 -39.75 20.85 3.55
N ASN A 180 -40.30 21.09 2.36
CA ASN A 180 -39.59 20.92 1.09
C ASN A 180 -38.36 21.82 1.00
N LYS A 181 -38.45 23.06 1.50
CA LYS A 181 -37.33 23.99 1.55
C LYS A 181 -36.22 23.49 2.47
N ARG A 182 -36.55 23.05 3.70
CA ARG A 182 -35.56 22.46 4.63
C ARG A 182 -34.86 21.24 4.03
N LEU A 183 -35.62 20.38 3.33
CA LEU A 183 -35.06 19.21 2.66
C LEU A 183 -34.11 19.61 1.51
N ALA A 184 -34.48 20.61 0.72
CA ALA A 184 -33.64 21.15 -0.34
C ALA A 184 -32.34 21.76 0.22
N ASP A 185 -32.44 22.56 1.28
CA ASP A 185 -31.30 23.18 1.95
C ASP A 185 -30.33 22.11 2.50
N LEU A 186 -30.85 21.05 3.13
CA LEU A 186 -30.02 19.96 3.64
C LEU A 186 -29.31 19.18 2.52
N ARG A 187 -30.01 18.91 1.41
CA ARG A 187 -29.42 18.26 0.22
C ARG A 187 -28.30 19.11 -0.37
N ASP A 188 -28.50 20.42 -0.46
CA ASP A 188 -27.48 21.36 -0.96
C ASP A 188 -26.24 21.39 -0.05
N VAL A 189 -26.39 21.33 1.28
CA VAL A 189 -25.25 21.21 2.22
C VAL A 189 -24.40 19.97 1.90
N PHE A 190 -25.03 18.81 1.69
CA PHE A 190 -24.31 17.58 1.35
C PHE A 190 -23.68 17.63 -0.05
N GLU A 191 -24.34 18.24 -1.03
CA GLU A 191 -23.79 18.44 -2.37
C GLU A 191 -22.55 19.33 -2.35
N ARG A 192 -22.59 20.46 -1.63
CA ARG A 192 -21.43 21.34 -1.45
C ARG A 192 -20.27 20.64 -0.73
N ALA A 193 -20.57 19.76 0.22
CA ALA A 193 -19.56 18.96 0.90
C ALA A 193 -18.88 17.98 -0.08
N ARG A 194 -19.65 17.33 -0.97
CA ARG A 194 -19.11 16.46 -2.02
C ARG A 194 -18.29 17.21 -3.06
N ALA A 195 -18.75 18.38 -3.51
CA ALA A 195 -18.07 19.15 -4.55
C ALA A 195 -16.61 19.53 -4.17
N LYS A 196 -16.30 19.61 -2.87
CA LYS A 196 -14.92 19.80 -2.39
C LYS A 196 -14.02 18.59 -2.65
N ASP A 197 -14.57 17.38 -2.67
CA ASP A 197 -13.81 16.16 -2.92
C ASP A 197 -13.40 16.03 -4.41
N ASP A 198 -14.15 16.69 -5.32
CA ASP A 198 -13.97 16.64 -6.79
C ASP A 198 -13.01 17.71 -7.33
N VAL A 199 -12.42 18.54 -6.47
CA VAL A 199 -11.44 19.56 -6.90
C VAL A 199 -10.20 18.88 -7.48
N LYS A 200 -9.73 19.40 -8.62
CA LYS A 200 -8.49 18.94 -9.27
C LYS A 200 -7.34 19.03 -8.25
N ARG A 201 -6.66 17.91 -8.05
CA ARG A 201 -5.58 17.77 -7.07
C ARG A 201 -4.24 17.84 -7.78
N GLU A 202 -3.30 18.58 -7.22
CA GLU A 202 -1.96 18.76 -7.78
C GLU A 202 -0.91 18.26 -6.79
N VAL A 203 0.03 17.47 -7.29
CA VAL A 203 1.16 17.00 -6.50
C VAL A 203 2.21 18.11 -6.43
N PRO A 204 2.67 18.51 -5.24
CA PRO A 204 3.69 19.53 -5.11
C PRO A 204 4.99 19.15 -5.82
N GLU A 205 5.63 20.12 -6.48
CA GLU A 205 6.90 19.90 -7.21
C GLU A 205 7.99 19.29 -6.34
N TRP A 206 8.07 19.68 -5.06
CA TRP A 206 9.07 19.15 -4.12
C TRP A 206 8.89 17.66 -3.80
N LEU A 207 7.74 17.06 -4.11
CA LEU A 207 7.47 15.63 -3.94
C LEU A 207 7.93 14.80 -5.15
N ILE A 208 8.20 15.44 -6.28
CA ILE A 208 8.38 14.78 -7.57
C ILE A 208 9.86 14.52 -7.82
N ASP A 209 10.19 13.29 -8.24
CA ASP A 209 11.53 12.91 -8.67
C ASP A 209 11.84 13.44 -10.07
N ASP A 210 12.86 14.27 -10.22
CA ASP A 210 13.26 14.86 -11.52
C ASP A 210 13.72 13.84 -12.57
N ILE A 211 14.06 12.61 -12.17
CA ILE A 211 14.50 11.56 -13.10
C ILE A 211 13.31 10.77 -13.63
N THR A 212 12.41 10.32 -12.74
CA THR A 212 11.30 9.44 -13.11
C THR A 212 9.97 10.14 -13.26
N TYR A 213 9.86 11.39 -12.80
CA TYR A 213 8.61 12.14 -12.72
C TYR A 213 7.52 11.36 -11.96
N ASN A 214 7.91 10.64 -10.90
CA ASN A 214 6.99 9.99 -9.96
C ASN A 214 7.20 10.59 -8.57
N VAL A 215 6.27 10.33 -7.65
CA VAL A 215 6.44 10.72 -6.24
C VAL A 215 7.64 10.04 -5.58
N MET A 216 8.41 10.82 -4.81
CA MET A 216 9.54 10.34 -4.01
C MET A 216 9.03 9.65 -2.73
N LEU A 217 9.54 8.45 -2.47
CA LEU A 217 9.31 7.69 -1.23
C LEU A 217 10.53 7.68 -0.32
N ASP A 218 11.72 7.63 -0.90
CA ASP A 218 12.99 7.62 -0.17
C ASP A 218 13.97 8.61 -0.79
N PRO A 219 13.73 9.92 -0.59
CA PRO A 219 14.55 10.96 -1.19
C PRO A 219 15.99 10.91 -0.66
N VAL A 220 16.94 10.97 -1.58
CA VAL A 220 18.38 11.12 -1.30
C VAL A 220 18.91 12.37 -1.99
N MET A 221 19.80 13.06 -1.31
CA MET A 221 20.37 14.33 -1.73
C MET A 221 21.77 14.12 -2.32
N THR A 222 22.04 14.79 -3.43
CA THR A 222 23.39 14.90 -4.01
C THR A 222 24.15 16.06 -3.36
N PRO A 223 25.49 16.15 -3.51
CA PRO A 223 26.27 17.28 -3.00
C PRO A 223 25.83 18.65 -3.51
N SER A 224 25.15 18.70 -4.67
CA SER A 224 24.59 19.94 -5.22
C SER A 224 23.33 20.44 -4.48
N GLY A 225 22.82 19.66 -3.52
CA GLY A 225 21.63 19.97 -2.73
C GLY A 225 20.31 19.51 -3.36
N ARG A 226 20.35 18.94 -4.57
CA ARG A 226 19.16 18.36 -5.22
C ARG A 226 18.81 17.01 -4.61
N SER A 227 17.50 16.75 -4.48
CA SER A 227 16.98 15.48 -3.99
C SER A 227 16.32 14.70 -5.11
N TYR A 228 16.50 13.39 -5.09
CA TYR A 228 15.95 12.44 -6.05
C TYR A 228 15.47 11.21 -5.30
N GLU A 229 14.61 10.41 -5.93
CA GLU A 229 14.25 9.10 -5.40
C GLU A 229 15.46 8.15 -5.42
N ARG A 230 15.75 7.46 -4.31
CA ARG A 230 16.93 6.58 -4.18
C ARG A 230 17.08 5.63 -5.36
N GLU A 231 16.00 4.96 -5.74
CA GLU A 231 16.03 3.97 -6.81
C GLU A 231 16.48 4.56 -8.15
N SER A 232 15.98 5.74 -8.51
CA SER A 232 16.25 6.35 -9.81
C SER A 232 17.67 6.93 -9.88
N ILE A 233 18.09 7.67 -8.86
CA ILE A 233 19.43 8.29 -8.82
C ILE A 233 20.54 7.26 -8.65
N THR A 234 20.32 6.19 -7.87
CA THR A 234 21.32 5.12 -7.71
C THR A 234 21.62 4.49 -9.07
N LYS A 235 20.56 4.16 -9.84
CA LYS A 235 20.68 3.60 -11.19
C LYS A 235 21.28 4.59 -12.20
N PHE A 236 20.94 5.87 -12.09
CA PHE A 236 21.51 6.92 -12.95
C PHE A 236 23.03 7.02 -12.73
N VAL A 237 23.45 7.14 -11.46
CA VAL A 237 24.86 7.31 -11.08
C VAL A 237 25.70 6.09 -11.45
N GLU A 238 25.17 4.87 -11.32
CA GLU A 238 25.84 3.66 -11.80
C GLU A 238 26.19 3.71 -13.29
N LYS A 239 25.30 4.30 -14.09
CA LYS A 239 25.43 4.34 -15.55
C LYS A 239 26.23 5.54 -16.03
N ALA A 240 25.99 6.72 -15.45
CA ALA A 240 26.51 7.99 -15.94
C ALA A 240 27.70 8.52 -15.15
N GLY A 241 27.85 8.14 -13.87
CA GLY A 241 28.92 8.62 -12.99
C GLY A 241 28.91 10.14 -12.73
N THR A 242 27.77 10.80 -12.94
CA THR A 242 27.62 12.26 -12.85
C THR A 242 26.31 12.65 -12.17
N ASP A 243 26.24 13.87 -11.64
CA ASP A 243 25.00 14.47 -11.13
C ASP A 243 24.06 14.80 -12.30
N PRO A 244 22.76 14.41 -12.24
CA PRO A 244 21.83 14.57 -13.36
C PRO A 244 21.68 16.01 -13.85
N THR A 245 21.89 17.01 -12.99
CA THR A 245 21.64 18.40 -13.36
C THR A 245 22.92 19.21 -13.53
N THR A 246 23.89 19.09 -12.62
CA THR A 246 25.15 19.84 -12.69
C THR A 246 26.17 19.19 -13.62
N ARG A 247 26.02 17.89 -13.91
CA ARG A 247 26.96 17.06 -14.68
C ARG A 247 28.34 16.92 -14.04
N GLU A 248 28.49 17.32 -12.79
CA GLU A 248 29.71 17.09 -12.01
C GLU A 248 29.87 15.60 -11.68
N PRO A 249 31.10 15.09 -11.51
CA PRO A 249 31.32 13.70 -11.11
C PRO A 249 30.58 13.35 -9.83
N LEU A 250 29.84 12.24 -9.85
CA LEU A 250 29.04 11.80 -8.71
C LEU A 250 29.12 10.28 -8.58
N SER A 251 29.26 9.80 -7.35
CA SER A 251 29.27 8.38 -7.00
C SER A 251 28.15 8.05 -6.01
N LYS A 252 27.82 6.76 -5.86
CA LYS A 252 26.79 6.32 -4.91
C LYS A 252 27.11 6.73 -3.47
N SER A 253 28.39 6.74 -3.09
CA SER A 253 28.81 7.10 -1.73
C SER A 253 28.58 8.58 -1.40
N ASP A 254 28.39 9.42 -2.41
CA ASP A 254 28.13 10.85 -2.23
C ASP A 254 26.65 11.14 -1.91
N LEU A 255 25.76 10.17 -2.16
CA LEU A 255 24.33 10.28 -1.92
C LEU A 255 24.02 10.20 -0.42
N LYS A 256 23.31 11.20 0.10
CA LYS A 256 22.93 11.26 1.52
C LYS A 256 21.41 11.16 1.69
N PRO A 257 20.88 10.30 2.59
CA PRO A 257 19.45 10.27 2.86
C PRO A 257 18.91 11.63 3.31
N ASN A 258 17.87 12.14 2.63
CA ASN A 258 17.21 13.38 3.01
C ASN A 258 16.03 13.06 3.94
N ARG A 259 16.33 12.90 5.24
CA ARG A 259 15.32 12.51 6.24
C ARG A 259 14.18 13.51 6.38
N VAL A 260 14.49 14.82 6.32
CA VAL A 260 13.49 15.88 6.43
C VAL A 260 12.51 15.83 5.26
N LEU A 261 13.03 15.68 4.03
CA LEU A 261 12.16 15.55 2.87
C LEU A 261 11.38 14.23 2.90
N LYS A 262 11.99 13.14 3.38
CA LYS A 262 11.29 11.86 3.54
C LYS A 262 10.09 11.97 4.48
N ASP A 263 10.26 12.64 5.62
CA ASP A 263 9.18 12.87 6.59
C ASP A 263 8.07 13.73 5.96
N ALA A 264 8.44 14.77 5.18
CA ALA A 264 7.48 15.60 4.45
C ALA A 264 6.73 14.82 3.36
N CYS A 265 7.41 13.97 2.59
CA CYS A 265 6.79 13.08 1.60
C CYS A 265 5.81 12.13 2.28
N SER A 266 6.23 11.47 3.36
CA SER A 266 5.40 10.56 4.13
C SER A 266 4.15 11.25 4.68
N TRP A 267 4.31 12.40 5.33
CA TRP A 267 3.18 13.18 5.83
C TRP A 267 2.20 13.54 4.71
N PHE A 268 2.71 14.07 3.59
CA PHE A 268 1.85 14.47 2.47
C PHE A 268 1.09 13.27 1.93
N LEU A 269 1.76 12.15 1.67
CA LEU A 269 1.16 10.95 1.10
C LEU A 269 0.19 10.23 2.05
N ASP A 270 0.39 10.35 3.37
CA ASP A 270 -0.53 9.80 4.37
C ASP A 270 -1.85 10.60 4.46
N GLU A 271 -1.79 11.91 4.23
CA GLU A 271 -2.96 12.80 4.13
C GLU A 271 -3.55 12.84 2.71
N ASN A 272 -2.76 12.50 1.70
CA ASN A 272 -3.10 12.61 0.27
C ASN A 272 -2.79 11.32 -0.49
N GLY A 273 -3.31 10.18 -0.04
CA GLY A 273 -2.99 8.89 -0.68
C GLY A 273 -3.48 8.75 -2.13
N TRP A 274 -4.31 9.68 -2.62
CA TRP A 274 -4.61 9.81 -4.05
C TRP A 274 -3.36 10.12 -4.90
N ALA A 275 -2.31 10.69 -4.31
CA ALA A 275 -1.07 11.05 -4.98
C ALA A 275 -0.15 9.86 -5.26
N TYR A 276 -0.44 8.65 -4.74
CA TYR A 276 0.32 7.45 -5.07
C TYR A 276 0.20 7.04 -6.56
N ASP A 277 -0.79 7.56 -7.28
CA ASP A 277 -1.07 7.30 -8.70
C ASP A 277 -0.60 8.41 -9.66
N TRP A 278 0.11 9.42 -9.14
CA TRP A 278 0.60 10.54 -9.94
C TRP A 278 1.79 10.14 -10.81
#